data_AF-A0A8S3Z125-F1
#
_entry.id   AF-A0A8S3Z125-F1
#
_cell.length_a   1.000
_cell.length_b   1.000
_cell.length_c   1.000
_cell.angle_alpha   90.00
_cell.angle_beta   90.00
_cell.angle_gamma   90.00
#
_symmetry.space_group_name_H-M   'P 1'
#
loop_
_entity.id
_entity.type
_entity.pdbx_description
1 polymer ?
#
loop_
_entity_poly.entity_id
_entity_poly.type
_entity_poly.pdbx_seq_one_letter_code
_entity_poly.pdbx_strand_id
1 'polypeptide(L)'
;ILMAQKDQQHFTVFKIRRCFLWNNQYFQLDVYQEPAPPRCKGLILLETFTTERDTPTFPSFLTIEREVTNDPNYSMFNLSQKGDLVHDVDSLDDDSFASFALMNQPSADN
;
A
#
# COMPACT_ATOMS: atom_id res chain seq x y z
N ILE A 1 1.29 -13.02 24.19
CA ILE A 1 2.55 -12.44 24.70
C ILE A 1 3.19 -11.49 23.67
N LEU A 2 3.21 -11.81 22.36
CA LEU A 2 3.75 -10.90 21.32
C LEU A 2 3.00 -9.55 21.18
N MET A 3 1.67 -9.55 21.29
CA MET A 3 0.87 -8.31 21.23
C MET A 3 1.16 -7.33 22.39
N ALA A 4 1.72 -7.80 23.50
CA ALA A 4 2.09 -6.95 24.63
C ALA A 4 3.35 -6.12 24.35
N GLN A 5 4.15 -6.50 23.35
CA GLN A 5 5.33 -5.78 22.89
C GLN A 5 5.02 -4.83 21.71
N LYS A 6 3.74 -4.61 21.43
CA LYS A 6 3.33 -3.69 20.37
C LYS A 6 3.88 -2.29 20.66
N ASP A 7 4.53 -1.70 19.67
CA ASP A 7 4.99 -0.32 19.75
C ASP A 7 3.80 0.64 19.95
N GLN A 8 3.87 1.44 21.00
CA GLN A 8 2.86 2.41 21.36
C GLN A 8 2.82 3.59 20.39
N GLN A 9 3.90 3.84 19.64
CA GLN A 9 3.99 4.88 18.62
C GLN A 9 3.30 4.51 17.30
N HIS A 10 2.79 3.28 17.16
CA HIS A 10 2.15 2.79 15.96
C HIS A 10 0.68 2.38 16.18
N PHE A 11 -0.19 2.76 15.26
CA PHE A 11 -1.58 2.30 15.14
C PHE A 11 -1.63 0.82 14.75
N THR A 12 -2.72 0.12 15.13
CA THR A 12 -3.03 -1.16 14.50
C THR A 12 -3.58 -0.84 13.11
N VAL A 13 -3.05 -1.51 12.09
CA VAL A 13 -3.54 -1.40 10.72
C VAL A 13 -4.40 -2.61 10.41
N PHE A 14 -5.63 -2.38 9.95
CA PHE A 14 -6.53 -3.42 9.47
C PHE A 14 -6.60 -3.35 7.94
N LYS A 15 -6.44 -4.49 7.28
CA LYS A 15 -6.49 -4.57 5.81
C LYS A 15 -7.01 -5.92 5.35
N ILE A 16 -7.68 -5.94 4.20
CA ILE A 16 -7.99 -7.15 3.44
C ILE A 16 -6.95 -7.27 2.32
N ARG A 17 -6.20 -8.38 2.34
CA ARG A 17 -5.26 -8.73 1.27
C ARG A 17 -5.93 -9.71 0.30
N ARG A 18 -6.06 -9.32 -0.97
CA ARG A 18 -6.46 -10.21 -2.07
C ARG A 18 -5.23 -10.54 -2.91
N CYS A 19 -4.91 -11.82 -3.01
CA CYS A 19 -3.81 -12.27 -3.84
C CYS A 19 -4.33 -12.88 -5.14
N PHE A 20 -3.68 -12.56 -6.26
CA PHE A 20 -4.04 -13.14 -7.55
C PHE A 20 -2.81 -13.26 -8.45
N LEU A 21 -2.90 -14.16 -9.42
CA LEU A 21 -1.91 -14.33 -10.47
C LEU A 21 -2.45 -13.71 -11.76
N TRP A 22 -1.66 -12.89 -12.42
CA TRP A 22 -1.98 -12.32 -13.72
C TRP A 22 -0.73 -12.29 -14.58
N ASN A 23 -0.78 -12.78 -15.83
CA ASN A 23 0.37 -12.84 -16.73
C ASN A 23 1.63 -13.44 -16.08
N ASN A 24 1.47 -14.52 -15.31
CA ASN A 24 2.57 -15.18 -14.60
C ASN A 24 3.28 -14.30 -13.54
N GLN A 25 2.65 -13.19 -13.14
CA GLN A 25 3.11 -12.28 -12.11
C GLN A 25 2.13 -12.32 -10.94
N TYR A 26 2.68 -12.37 -9.73
CA TYR A 26 1.91 -12.45 -8.50
C TYR A 26 1.65 -11.06 -7.93
N PHE A 27 0.39 -10.76 -7.66
CA PHE A 27 -0.06 -9.48 -7.14
C PHE A 27 -0.71 -9.65 -5.77
N GLN A 28 -0.44 -8.70 -4.89
CA GLN A 28 -1.10 -8.56 -3.59
C GLN A 28 -1.81 -7.22 -3.53
N LEU A 29 -3.14 -7.25 -3.39
CA LEU A 29 -3.97 -6.07 -3.30
C LEU A 29 -4.43 -5.88 -1.86
N ASP A 30 -3.93 -4.84 -1.21
CA ASP A 30 -4.24 -4.46 0.15
C ASP A 30 -5.28 -3.35 0.18
N VAL A 31 -6.47 -3.67 0.68
CA VAL A 31 -7.54 -2.71 0.94
C VAL A 31 -7.57 -2.39 2.43
N TYR A 32 -7.22 -1.15 2.79
CA TYR A 32 -7.17 -0.72 4.19
C TYR A 32 -8.58 -0.47 4.73
N GLN A 33 -8.85 -0.92 5.95
CA GLN A 33 -10.17 -0.91 6.57
C GLN A 33 -10.21 -0.10 7.86
N GLU A 34 -11.36 0.50 8.13
CA GLU A 34 -11.61 1.18 9.41
C GLU A 34 -11.73 0.18 10.57
N PRO A 35 -11.21 0.52 11.78
CA PRO A 35 -10.54 1.77 12.14
C PRO A 35 -9.10 1.84 11.60
N ALA A 36 -8.81 2.84 10.77
CA ALA A 36 -7.51 3.00 10.10
C ALA A 36 -6.80 4.28 10.58
N PRO A 37 -5.45 4.33 10.53
CA PRO A 37 -4.73 5.60 10.58
C PRO A 37 -5.28 6.58 9.53
N PRO A 38 -5.26 7.90 9.76
CA PRO A 38 -5.72 8.89 8.79
C PRO A 38 -5.08 8.71 7.40
N ARG A 39 -3.78 8.36 7.35
CA ARG A 39 -3.03 8.10 6.11
C ARG A 39 -3.50 6.87 5.31
N CYS A 40 -4.17 5.92 5.97
CA CYS A 40 -4.62 4.67 5.37
C CYS A 40 -6.10 4.72 4.97
N LYS A 41 -6.83 5.80 5.27
CA LYS A 41 -8.25 5.89 5.00
C LYS A 41 -8.48 5.94 3.49
N GLY A 42 -9.23 4.96 2.96
CA GLY A 42 -9.49 4.84 1.52
C GLY A 42 -8.30 4.34 0.67
N LEU A 43 -7.17 4.03 1.31
CA LEU A 43 -5.96 3.59 0.60
C LEU A 43 -6.13 2.16 0.06
N ILE A 44 -5.72 1.95 -1.20
CA ILE A 44 -5.52 0.61 -1.77
C ILE A 44 -4.09 0.51 -2.32
N LEU A 45 -3.34 -0.50 -1.86
CA LEU A 45 -1.99 -0.76 -2.36
C LEU A 45 -1.95 -2.04 -3.17
N LEU A 46 -1.34 -1.97 -4.35
CA LEU A 46 -1.02 -3.11 -5.17
C LEU A 46 0.48 -3.38 -5.07
N GLU A 47 0.86 -4.42 -4.34
CA GLU A 47 2.24 -4.89 -4.23
C GLU A 47 2.50 -5.98 -5.28
N THR A 48 3.65 -5.92 -5.92
CA THR A 48 4.14 -6.97 -6.81
C THR A 48 5.66 -7.11 -6.70
N PHE A 49 6.17 -8.25 -7.13
CA PHE A 49 7.61 -8.46 -7.30
C PHE A 49 7.90 -8.64 -8.78
N THR A 50 8.78 -7.82 -9.34
CA THR A 50 9.34 -8.02 -10.68
C THR A 50 10.85 -8.10 -10.64
N THR A 51 11.43 -8.69 -11.68
CA THR A 51 12.85 -8.56 -11.94
C THR A 51 13.08 -7.22 -12.67
N GLU A 52 14.30 -6.66 -12.61
CA GLU A 52 14.64 -5.39 -13.27
C GLU A 52 14.38 -5.37 -14.78
N ARG A 53 14.18 -6.54 -15.41
CA ARG A 53 13.95 -6.69 -16.84
C ARG A 53 12.48 -6.67 -17.27
N ASP A 54 11.55 -6.87 -16.33
CA ASP A 54 10.14 -7.05 -16.64
C ASP A 54 9.32 -5.85 -16.17
N THR A 55 8.79 -5.07 -17.13
CA THR A 55 7.78 -4.06 -16.82
C THR A 55 6.48 -4.77 -16.44
N PRO A 56 5.92 -4.52 -15.25
CA PRO A 56 4.70 -5.18 -14.81
C PRO A 56 3.54 -4.84 -15.74
N THR A 57 2.81 -5.86 -16.20
CA THR A 57 1.56 -5.65 -16.96
C THR A 57 0.37 -5.84 -16.04
N PHE A 58 -0.57 -4.89 -16.11
CA PHE A 58 -1.75 -4.89 -15.26
C PHE A 58 -2.99 -5.34 -16.03
N PRO A 59 -3.92 -6.05 -15.39
CA PRO A 59 -5.22 -6.31 -15.98
C PRO A 59 -5.99 -5.01 -16.20
N SER A 60 -6.79 -4.94 -17.27
CA SER A 60 -7.51 -3.73 -17.69
C SER A 60 -8.55 -3.22 -16.69
N PHE A 61 -8.94 -4.04 -15.70
CA PHE A 61 -9.84 -3.62 -14.63
C PHE A 61 -9.13 -2.87 -13.49
N LEU A 62 -7.80 -2.84 -13.47
CA LEU A 62 -7.03 -2.05 -12.50
C LEU A 62 -6.56 -0.75 -13.16
N THR A 63 -6.89 0.36 -12.52
CA THR A 63 -6.40 1.68 -12.89
C THR A 63 -5.35 2.09 -11.85
N ILE A 64 -4.08 1.99 -12.23
CA ILE A 64 -2.97 2.42 -11.37
C ILE A 64 -2.88 3.94 -11.41
N GLU A 65 -2.96 4.58 -10.25
CA GLU A 65 -2.86 6.04 -10.17
C GLU A 65 -1.39 6.48 -10.17
N ARG A 66 -0.56 5.84 -9.35
CA ARG A 66 0.85 6.20 -9.19
C ARG A 66 1.71 5.03 -8.71
N GLU A 67 2.98 5.05 -9.08
CA GLU A 67 3.99 4.14 -8.52
C GLU A 67 4.61 4.75 -7.26
N VAL A 68 4.62 3.98 -6.17
CA VAL A 68 5.09 4.38 -4.83
C VAL A 68 6.22 3.51 -4.30
N THR A 69 6.80 2.66 -5.15
CA THR A 69 7.87 1.70 -4.82
C THR A 69 8.98 2.27 -3.92
N ASN A 70 9.49 3.45 -4.26
CA ASN A 70 10.59 4.11 -3.54
C ASN A 70 10.11 5.24 -2.62
N ASP A 71 8.80 5.35 -2.39
CA ASP A 71 8.22 6.38 -1.52
C ASP A 71 8.14 5.84 -0.08
N PRO A 72 8.99 6.33 0.85
CA PRO A 72 9.00 5.82 2.21
C PRO A 72 7.67 6.07 2.94
N ASN A 73 6.86 7.04 2.50
CA ASN A 73 5.57 7.33 3.11
C ASN A 73 4.57 6.16 3.00
N TYR A 74 4.80 5.23 2.07
CA TYR A 74 3.96 4.06 1.82
C TYR A 74 4.52 2.78 2.46
N SER A 75 5.62 2.89 3.20
CA SER A 75 6.10 1.79 4.03
C SER A 75 5.10 1.49 5.16
N MET A 76 4.95 0.22 5.52
CA MET A 76 4.08 -0.20 6.64
C MET A 76 4.42 0.53 7.94
N PHE A 77 5.71 0.84 8.14
CA PHE A 77 6.19 1.60 9.28
C PHE A 77 5.59 3.01 9.29
N ASN A 78 5.82 3.81 8.24
CA ASN A 78 5.33 5.20 8.20
C ASN A 78 3.80 5.32 8.10
N LEU A 79 3.14 4.34 7.46
CA LEU A 79 1.68 4.27 7.40
C LEU A 79 1.04 3.97 8.77
N SER A 80 1.75 3.26 9.65
CA SER A 80 1.24 2.94 10.98
C SER A 80 1.68 3.94 12.05
N GLN A 81 2.56 4.89 11.79
CA GLN A 81 2.99 5.89 12.79
C GLN A 81 1.83 6.78 13.27
N LYS A 82 1.86 7.11 14.56
CA LYS A 82 0.92 8.04 15.20
C LYS A 82 1.37 9.51 15.18
N GLY A 83 2.60 9.79 14.71
CA GLY A 83 3.17 11.13 14.68
C GLY A 83 2.80 11.93 13.43
N ASP A 84 2.65 13.24 13.59
CA ASP A 84 2.33 14.17 12.52
C ASP A 84 3.57 14.39 11.64
N LEU A 85 3.57 13.84 10.42
CA LEU A 85 4.23 14.52 9.31
C LEU A 85 3.14 15.40 8.70
N VAL A 86 3.18 16.68 9.06
CA VAL A 86 2.45 17.74 8.37
C VAL A 86 3.15 17.94 7.04
N HIS A 87 2.45 17.68 5.93
CA HIS A 87 2.53 18.50 4.72
C HIS A 87 1.26 18.28 3.90
N ASP A 88 0.44 19.32 3.90
CA ASP A 88 -0.52 19.77 2.89
C ASP A 88 -1.36 18.70 2.18
N VAL A 89 -2.49 18.33 2.81
CA VAL A 89 -3.64 17.81 2.07
C VAL A 89 -4.53 19.01 1.74
N ASP A 90 -4.23 19.69 0.64
CA ASP A 90 -5.22 20.50 -0.05
C ASP A 90 -6.38 19.57 -0.45
N SER A 91 -7.59 19.96 -0.04
CA SER A 91 -8.90 19.52 -0.55
C SER A 91 -9.05 18.04 -0.96
N LEU A 92 -9.59 17.24 -0.04
CA LEU A 92 -10.29 16.00 -0.39
C LEU A 92 -11.62 16.36 -1.06
N ASP A 93 -11.64 16.37 -2.38
CA ASP A 93 -12.89 16.24 -3.12
C ASP A 93 -13.42 14.81 -2.91
N ASP A 94 -14.70 14.75 -2.52
CA ASP A 94 -15.50 13.57 -2.21
C ASP A 94 -15.88 12.81 -3.50
N ASP A 95 -14.88 12.36 -4.27
CA ASP A 95 -15.09 11.41 -5.36
C ASP A 95 -14.28 10.15 -5.09
N SER A 96 -14.99 9.18 -4.51
CA SER A 96 -14.53 7.83 -4.22
C SER A 96 -14.10 7.09 -5.49
N PHE A 97 -12.83 7.23 -5.85
CA PHE A 97 -12.10 6.18 -6.55
C PHE A 97 -10.98 5.73 -5.64
N ALA A 98 -10.98 4.44 -5.35
CA ALA A 98 -9.87 3.83 -4.64
C ALA A 98 -8.58 4.04 -5.44
N SER A 99 -7.70 4.89 -4.91
CA SER A 99 -6.35 5.10 -5.43
C SER A 99 -5.57 3.79 -5.34
N PHE A 100 -5.23 3.19 -6.48
CA PHE A 100 -4.32 2.05 -6.54
C PHE A 100 -2.89 2.56 -6.68
N ALA A 101 -2.13 2.46 -5.59
CA ALA A 101 -0.70 2.76 -5.61
C ALA A 101 0.10 1.46 -5.81
N LEU A 102 1.01 1.47 -6.79
CA LEU A 102 1.85 0.32 -7.13
C LEU A 102 3.15 0.33 -6.31
N MET A 103 3.45 -0.78 -5.64
CA MET A 103 4.72 -1.00 -4.95
C MET A 103 5.42 -2.24 -5.52
N ASN A 104 6.52 -2.01 -6.26
CA ASN A 104 7.28 -3.05 -6.90
C ASN A 104 8.56 -3.37 -6.12
N GLN A 105 8.65 -4.54 -5.51
CA GLN A 105 9.87 -4.94 -4.80
C GLN A 105 10.76 -5.76 -5.74
N PRO A 106 12.04 -5.41 -5.93
CA PRO A 106 12.95 -6.27 -6.70
C PRO A 106 13.04 -7.62 -6.01
N SER A 107 12.85 -8.71 -6.78
CA SER A 107 13.07 -10.06 -6.25
C SER A 107 14.51 -10.17 -5.77
N ALA A 108 14.71 -10.58 -4.51
CA ALA A 108 16.05 -10.91 -4.04
C ALA A 108 16.60 -12.04 -4.93
N ASP A 109 17.62 -11.74 -5.74
CA ASP A 109 18.38 -12.74 -6.47
C ASP A 109 18.91 -13.76 -5.45
N ASN A 110 18.53 -15.03 -5.63
CA ASN A 110 18.96 -16.15 -4.79
C ASN A 110 20.27 -16.75 -5.28
#